data_AF-A0A7R9ASN9-F1
#
_entry.id   AF-A0A7R9ASN9-F1
#
_cell.length_a   1.000
_cell.length_b   1.000
_cell.length_c   1.000
_cell.angle_alpha   90.00
_cell.angle_beta   90.00
_cell.angle_gamma   90.00
#
_symmetry.space_group_name_H-M   'P 1'
#
loop_
_entity.id
_entity.type
_entity.pdbx_description
1 polymer ?
#
loop_
_entity_poly.entity_id
_entity_poly.type
_entity_poly.pdbx_seq_one_letter_code
_entity_poly.pdbx_strand_id
1 'polypeptide(L)'
;MVLTLTSLLSAPDLASGGVQPNPHQATYILGYSTWWFFFLSNDELLEILSETKDPQRVQPHLKKCFEGINTLEFTAEQEIVAMVSAEKEVVSFSGTIIPADAKGMVEKWLAQVEEQMVQSMKDTCMEAIQAYFSTAKNKWLLDWPGQIVICAECVHWTAEVAQAIEDSTLPDYLRKSNDQIDEMVKMVRGKLSSGARTTMGALIVIDVHAQHLLLHTARDVITKLISIGIKSTQDFNWICQLRYYWREGSVFVAMITTEVMYGFEYLGNSTRLVITPLTDRCYRSG
;
A
#
# COMPACT_ATOMS: atom_id res chain seq x y z
N MET A 1 6.65 10.47 35.82
CA MET A 1 6.75 9.23 36.60
C MET A 1 6.42 8.10 35.64
N VAL A 2 7.45 7.45 35.09
CA VAL A 2 7.33 6.45 34.00
C VAL A 2 6.83 5.16 34.62
N LEU A 3 5.63 4.72 34.25
CA LEU A 3 5.12 3.41 34.64
C LEU A 3 5.75 2.35 33.74
N THR A 4 6.63 1.52 34.30
CA THR A 4 7.19 0.35 33.63
C THR A 4 6.15 -0.78 33.58
N LEU A 5 6.15 -1.56 32.50
CA LEU A 5 5.20 -2.67 32.22
C LEU A 5 5.02 -3.67 33.38
N THR A 6 5.98 -3.77 34.31
CA THR A 6 5.88 -4.56 35.55
C THR A 6 4.68 -4.16 36.44
N SER A 7 4.23 -2.90 36.33
CA SER A 7 3.11 -2.37 37.11
C SER A 7 1.72 -2.72 36.54
N LEU A 8 1.63 -3.06 35.25
CA LEU A 8 0.37 -3.47 34.60
C LEU A 8 0.01 -4.93 34.89
N LEU A 9 1.01 -5.79 35.10
CA LEU A 9 0.81 -7.21 35.45
C LEU A 9 0.48 -7.43 36.93
N SER A 10 0.55 -6.39 37.77
CA SER A 10 0.31 -6.49 39.22
C SER A 10 -1.04 -5.90 39.66
N ALA A 11 -1.89 -5.45 38.73
CA ALA A 11 -3.22 -4.92 39.04
C ALA A 11 -4.18 -6.10 39.34
N PRO A 12 -4.76 -6.21 40.55
CA PRO A 12 -5.59 -7.36 40.95
C PRO A 12 -6.92 -7.49 40.19
N ASP A 13 -7.30 -6.51 39.36
CA ASP A 13 -8.65 -6.40 38.79
C ASP A 13 -8.79 -6.81 37.31
N LEU A 14 -7.76 -7.39 36.67
CA LEU A 14 -7.85 -7.91 35.29
C LEU A 14 -8.13 -9.42 35.20
N ALA A 15 -8.27 -10.11 36.34
CA ALA A 15 -8.55 -11.55 36.37
C ALA A 15 -10.05 -11.91 36.31
N SER A 16 -10.97 -10.95 36.26
CA SER A 16 -12.41 -11.22 36.25
C SER A 16 -13.17 -10.34 35.26
N GLY A 17 -13.24 -10.77 34.00
CA GLY A 17 -14.16 -10.23 33.00
C GLY A 17 -13.46 -9.81 31.71
N GLY A 18 -13.63 -10.63 30.67
CA GLY A 18 -13.03 -10.47 29.35
C GLY A 18 -13.52 -9.25 28.55
N VAL A 19 -13.13 -8.06 28.98
CA VAL A 19 -13.27 -6.83 28.19
C VAL A 19 -11.88 -6.40 27.77
N GLN A 20 -11.56 -6.59 26.48
CA GLN A 20 -10.36 -5.99 25.90
C GLN A 20 -10.48 -4.46 25.93
N PRO A 21 -9.40 -3.74 26.26
CA PRO A 21 -9.42 -2.28 26.28
C PRO A 21 -9.67 -1.72 24.87
N ASN A 22 -10.42 -0.63 24.81
CA ASN A 22 -10.74 0.08 23.56
C ASN A 22 -9.45 0.56 22.87
N PRO A 23 -9.31 0.43 21.53
CA PRO A 23 -8.13 0.88 20.79
C PRO A 23 -7.67 2.29 21.18
N HIS A 24 -8.60 3.24 21.36
CA HIS A 24 -8.23 4.59 21.78
C HIS A 24 -7.53 4.63 23.15
N GLN A 25 -7.87 3.76 24.10
CA GLN A 25 -7.27 3.74 25.43
C GLN A 25 -5.83 3.20 25.42
N ALA A 26 -5.49 2.29 24.51
CA ALA A 26 -4.14 1.72 24.40
C ALA A 26 -3.12 2.75 23.86
N THR A 27 -3.53 3.57 22.88
CA THR A 27 -2.73 4.67 22.31
C THR A 27 -2.36 5.72 23.36
N TYR A 28 -3.34 6.08 24.21
CA TYR A 28 -3.16 7.11 25.23
C TYR A 28 -2.20 6.68 26.35
N ILE A 29 -2.07 5.38 26.62
CA ILE A 29 -1.25 4.86 27.72
C ILE A 29 0.21 4.68 27.30
N LEU A 30 0.48 4.29 26.04
CA LEU A 30 1.83 3.94 25.59
C LEU A 30 2.49 5.02 24.73
N GLY A 31 1.74 6.01 24.23
CA GLY A 31 2.29 7.12 23.44
C GLY A 31 2.86 6.72 22.07
N TYR A 32 2.68 5.46 21.66
CA TYR A 32 3.05 4.91 20.37
C TYR A 32 1.91 4.03 19.83
N SER A 33 1.83 3.93 18.51
CA SER A 33 1.01 2.95 17.80
C SER A 33 1.51 1.53 18.09
N THR A 34 0.95 0.87 19.11
CA THR A 34 1.32 -0.51 19.46
C THR A 34 0.16 -1.48 19.21
N TRP A 35 -0.58 -1.24 18.12
CA TRP A 35 -1.80 -1.97 17.78
C TRP A 35 -1.51 -3.42 17.37
N TRP A 36 -0.30 -3.68 16.84
CA TRP A 36 0.11 -4.99 16.40
C TRP A 36 0.24 -6.02 17.54
N PHE A 37 0.39 -5.58 18.80
CA PHE A 37 0.38 -6.47 19.97
C PHE A 37 -0.93 -7.26 20.10
N PHE A 38 -2.04 -6.73 19.60
CA PHE A 38 -3.34 -7.39 19.69
C PHE A 38 -3.50 -8.56 18.72
N PHE A 39 -2.59 -8.72 17.74
CA PHE A 39 -2.60 -9.83 16.79
C PHE A 39 -1.65 -10.97 17.17
N LEU A 40 -0.85 -10.80 18.22
CA LEU A 40 0.05 -11.82 18.76
C LEU A 40 -0.60 -12.57 19.92
N SER A 41 -0.33 -13.86 20.02
CA SER A 41 -0.67 -14.61 21.25
C SER A 41 0.26 -14.21 22.41
N ASN A 42 -0.16 -14.51 23.65
CA ASN A 42 0.64 -14.17 24.84
C ASN A 42 2.05 -14.80 24.81
N ASP A 43 2.17 -16.04 24.30
CA ASP A 43 3.45 -16.74 24.22
C ASP A 43 4.38 -16.08 23.19
N GLU A 44 3.83 -15.66 22.04
CA GLU A 44 4.59 -14.96 21.00
C GLU A 44 5.00 -13.56 21.45
N LEU A 45 4.13 -12.87 22.18
CA LEU A 45 4.44 -11.58 22.79
C LEU A 45 5.63 -11.72 23.75
N LEU A 46 5.61 -12.73 24.61
CA LEU A 46 6.70 -13.00 25.54
C LEU A 46 7.98 -13.39 24.80
N GLU A 47 7.88 -14.15 23.71
CA GLU A 47 9.03 -14.52 22.87
C GLU A 47 9.69 -13.26 22.29
N ILE A 48 8.92 -12.38 21.64
CA ILE A 48 9.43 -11.12 21.07
C ILE A 48 10.02 -10.20 22.15
N LEU A 49 9.37 -10.09 23.31
CA LEU A 49 9.85 -9.23 24.41
C LEU A 49 11.05 -9.81 25.15
N SER A 50 11.23 -11.14 25.14
CA SER A 50 12.36 -11.81 25.80
C SER A 50 13.64 -11.73 24.97
N GLU A 51 13.52 -11.63 23.64
CA GLU A 51 14.63 -11.67 22.68
C GLU A 51 15.26 -10.29 22.41
N THR A 52 15.64 -9.60 23.48
CA THR A 52 16.20 -8.23 23.44
C THR A 52 17.60 -8.12 22.82
N LYS A 53 18.27 -9.24 22.51
CA LYS A 53 19.68 -9.27 22.08
C LYS A 53 19.88 -9.46 20.57
N ASP A 54 18.93 -10.07 19.87
CA ASP A 54 19.03 -10.37 18.45
C ASP A 54 17.75 -9.94 17.72
N PRO A 55 17.77 -8.78 17.04
CA PRO A 55 16.58 -8.25 16.38
C PRO A 55 16.10 -9.15 15.22
N GLN A 56 16.90 -10.09 14.72
CA GLN A 56 16.46 -10.99 13.66
C GLN A 56 15.46 -12.04 14.14
N ARG A 57 15.37 -12.28 15.46
CA ARG A 57 14.45 -13.27 16.05
C ARG A 57 12.98 -12.90 15.87
N VAL A 58 12.69 -11.63 15.64
CA VAL A 58 11.31 -11.13 15.40
C VAL A 58 10.75 -11.53 14.02
N GLN A 59 11.60 -11.89 13.05
CA GLN A 59 11.24 -12.15 11.66
C GLN A 59 10.02 -13.08 11.48
N PRO A 60 9.91 -14.21 12.23
CA PRO A 60 8.76 -15.12 12.08
C PRO A 60 7.42 -14.51 12.48
N HIS A 61 7.42 -13.48 13.32
CA HIS A 61 6.22 -12.85 13.87
C HIS A 61 5.78 -11.60 13.08
N LEU A 62 6.64 -11.07 12.20
CA LEU A 62 6.36 -9.84 11.45
C LEU A 62 5.09 -9.92 10.61
N LYS A 63 4.79 -11.07 10.01
CA LYS A 63 3.58 -11.29 9.21
C LYS A 63 2.27 -11.16 10.02
N LYS A 64 2.33 -11.31 11.34
CA LYS A 64 1.20 -11.05 12.23
C LYS A 64 1.11 -9.59 12.66
N CYS A 65 2.24 -8.88 12.63
CA CYS A 65 2.33 -7.48 13.04
C CYS A 65 1.99 -6.52 11.89
N PHE A 66 2.38 -6.89 10.67
CA PHE A 66 2.22 -6.10 9.46
C PHE A 66 1.63 -6.98 8.36
N GLU A 67 0.65 -6.45 7.62
CA GLU A 67 -0.02 -7.23 6.57
C GLU A 67 0.92 -7.51 5.38
N GLY A 68 1.67 -6.51 4.90
CA GLY A 68 2.55 -6.63 3.74
C GLY A 68 4.01 -6.98 4.03
N ILE A 69 4.47 -6.93 5.29
CA ILE A 69 5.87 -7.23 5.63
C ILE A 69 5.99 -8.68 6.07
N ASN A 70 6.63 -9.50 5.23
CA ASN A 70 6.95 -10.88 5.57
C ASN A 70 8.31 -10.99 6.29
N THR A 71 9.30 -10.23 5.82
CA THR A 71 10.63 -10.16 6.43
C THR A 71 11.25 -8.76 6.28
N LEU A 72 12.19 -8.41 7.13
CA LEU A 72 13.03 -7.21 7.01
C LEU A 72 14.42 -7.57 6.48
N GLU A 73 15.04 -6.67 5.74
CA GLU A 73 16.43 -6.82 5.30
C GLU A 73 17.38 -6.13 6.28
N PHE A 74 18.39 -6.87 6.75
CA PHE A 74 19.39 -6.41 7.71
C PHE A 74 20.77 -6.31 7.07
N THR A 75 21.52 -5.26 7.42
CA THR A 75 22.95 -5.13 7.07
C THR A 75 23.82 -6.02 7.96
N ALA A 76 25.13 -6.09 7.67
CA ALA A 76 26.10 -6.80 8.51
C ALA A 76 26.19 -6.20 9.93
N GLU A 77 25.89 -4.90 10.04
CA GLU A 77 25.85 -4.11 11.26
C GLU A 77 24.51 -4.22 12.02
N GLN A 78 23.61 -5.11 11.56
CA GLN A 78 22.25 -5.30 12.08
C GLN A 78 21.34 -4.06 11.95
N GLU A 79 21.58 -3.21 10.96
CA GLU A 79 20.68 -2.11 10.61
C GLU A 79 19.59 -2.60 9.67
N ILE A 80 18.36 -2.11 9.83
CA ILE A 80 17.24 -2.46 8.97
C ILE A 80 17.16 -1.45 7.82
N VAL A 81 17.17 -1.95 6.58
CA VAL A 81 17.27 -1.13 5.36
C VAL A 81 16.16 -1.34 4.33
N ALA A 82 15.42 -2.44 4.42
CA ALA A 82 14.28 -2.69 3.54
C ALA A 82 13.23 -3.59 4.18
N MET A 83 12.01 -3.53 3.63
CA MET A 83 10.94 -4.48 3.89
C MET A 83 10.72 -5.40 2.69
N VAL A 84 10.38 -6.66 2.97
CA VAL A 84 10.23 -7.70 1.96
C VAL A 84 8.87 -8.38 2.13
N SER A 85 8.08 -8.45 1.06
CA SER A 85 6.78 -9.13 1.05
C SER A 85 6.91 -10.66 0.97
N ALA A 86 5.78 -11.35 1.15
CA ALA A 86 5.71 -12.81 0.99
C ALA A 86 6.08 -13.24 -0.44
N GLU A 87 5.74 -12.37 -1.40
CA GLU A 87 6.00 -12.47 -2.82
C GLU A 87 7.47 -12.18 -3.20
N LYS A 88 8.31 -11.75 -2.26
CA LYS A 88 9.71 -11.33 -2.47
C LYS A 88 9.89 -10.01 -3.22
N GLU A 89 8.86 -9.16 -3.23
CA GLU A 89 9.06 -7.75 -3.56
C GLU A 89 9.82 -7.08 -2.41
N VAL A 90 10.80 -6.25 -2.76
CA VAL A 90 11.65 -5.54 -1.80
C VAL A 90 11.41 -4.04 -1.96
N VAL A 91 11.13 -3.36 -0.85
CA VAL A 91 11.00 -1.90 -0.79
C VAL A 91 12.01 -1.38 0.22
N SER A 92 12.97 -0.58 -0.25
CA SER A 92 13.98 0.06 0.60
C SER A 92 13.36 1.14 1.47
N PHE A 93 13.85 1.28 2.70
CA PHE A 93 13.43 2.37 3.57
C PHE A 93 14.12 3.70 3.17
N SER A 94 13.39 4.81 3.25
CA SER A 94 13.93 6.17 3.08
C SER A 94 14.96 6.53 4.17
N GLY A 95 14.89 5.87 5.34
CA GLY A 95 15.86 6.03 6.41
C GLY A 95 16.20 4.70 7.08
N THR A 96 17.43 4.64 7.60
CA THR A 96 17.96 3.46 8.30
C THR A 96 17.39 3.38 9.71
N ILE A 97 16.98 2.17 10.12
CA ILE A 97 16.55 1.89 11.51
C ILE A 97 17.66 1.09 12.19
N ILE A 98 18.07 1.53 13.38
CA ILE A 98 19.13 0.90 14.16
C ILE A 98 18.51 0.32 15.44
N PRO A 99 18.18 -0.99 15.47
CA PRO A 99 17.55 -1.61 16.64
C PRO A 99 18.34 -1.45 17.94
N ALA A 100 19.67 -1.34 17.86
CA ALA A 100 20.54 -1.13 19.02
C ALA A 100 20.20 0.17 19.79
N ASP A 101 19.76 1.22 19.09
CA ASP A 101 19.40 2.51 19.70
C ASP A 101 18.14 2.41 20.56
N ALA A 102 17.31 1.39 20.34
CA ALA A 102 16.13 1.10 21.14
C ALA A 102 16.47 0.44 22.49
N LYS A 103 17.75 0.17 22.82
CA LYS A 103 18.19 -0.37 24.12
C LYS A 103 17.43 -1.64 24.54
N GLY A 104 17.15 -2.52 23.58
CA GLY A 104 16.43 -3.77 23.80
C GLY A 104 14.90 -3.66 23.85
N MET A 105 14.33 -2.46 23.68
CA MET A 105 12.88 -2.25 23.59
C MET A 105 12.39 -2.53 22.17
N VAL A 106 11.85 -3.73 21.94
CA VAL A 106 11.44 -4.19 20.61
C VAL A 106 10.30 -3.34 20.05
N GLU A 107 9.40 -2.89 20.91
CA GLU A 107 8.28 -2.03 20.56
C GLU A 107 8.70 -0.69 19.95
N LYS A 108 9.87 -0.16 20.34
CA LYS A 108 10.34 1.14 19.86
C LYS A 108 10.87 1.06 18.44
N TRP A 109 11.72 0.08 18.14
CA TRP A 109 12.25 -0.04 16.80
C TRP A 109 11.20 -0.60 15.83
N LEU A 110 10.24 -1.42 16.29
CA LEU A 110 9.09 -1.82 15.46
C LEU A 110 8.15 -0.65 15.14
N ALA A 111 7.94 0.28 16.07
CA ALA A 111 7.22 1.53 15.76
C ALA A 111 7.98 2.38 14.73
N GLN A 112 9.33 2.40 14.77
CA GLN A 112 10.14 3.04 13.73
C GLN A 112 10.01 2.34 12.38
N VAL A 113 9.86 1.01 12.35
CA VAL A 113 9.57 0.27 11.11
C VAL A 113 8.23 0.70 10.52
N GLU A 114 7.19 0.85 11.34
CA GLU A 114 5.87 1.32 10.90
C GLU A 114 5.96 2.75 10.31
N GLU A 115 6.62 3.67 11.01
CA GLU A 115 6.81 5.05 10.55
C GLU A 115 7.59 5.10 9.24
N GLN A 116 8.71 4.37 9.16
CA GLN A 116 9.52 4.33 7.94
C GLN A 116 8.82 3.62 6.80
N MET A 117 8.00 2.59 7.05
CA MET A 117 7.19 1.95 6.02
C MET A 117 6.29 2.97 5.32
N VAL A 118 5.51 3.73 6.09
CA VAL A 118 4.58 4.74 5.56
C VAL A 118 5.35 5.83 4.81
N GLN A 119 6.43 6.35 5.41
CA GLN A 119 7.24 7.40 4.81
C GLN A 119 7.89 6.94 3.49
N SER A 120 8.46 5.74 3.46
CA SER A 120 9.14 5.19 2.27
C SER A 120 8.16 4.93 1.13
N MET A 121 6.97 4.42 1.44
CA MET A 121 5.91 4.24 0.44
C MET A 121 5.44 5.59 -0.14
N LYS A 122 5.35 6.62 0.71
CA LYS A 122 4.99 7.98 0.28
C LYS A 122 6.06 8.61 -0.63
N ASP A 123 7.32 8.51 -0.25
CA ASP A 123 8.45 9.02 -1.04
C ASP A 123 8.57 8.30 -2.37
N THR A 124 8.50 6.96 -2.36
CA THR A 124 8.51 6.14 -3.57
C THR A 124 7.32 6.48 -4.49
N CYS A 125 6.14 6.75 -3.91
CA CYS A 125 4.97 7.18 -4.69
C CYS A 125 5.19 8.53 -5.38
N MET A 126 5.76 9.49 -4.67
CA MET A 126 6.09 10.81 -5.22
C MET A 126 7.05 10.69 -6.39
N GLU A 127 8.12 9.90 -6.24
CA GLU A 127 9.09 9.65 -7.32
C GLU A 127 8.44 8.97 -8.52
N ALA A 128 7.61 7.95 -8.28
CA ALA A 128 6.89 7.24 -9.35
C ALA A 128 5.94 8.17 -10.13
N ILE A 129 5.19 9.02 -9.43
CA ILE A 129 4.28 10.01 -10.06
C ILE A 129 5.06 10.98 -10.93
N GLN A 130 6.22 11.47 -10.46
CA GLN A 130 7.08 12.40 -11.21
C GLN A 130 7.73 11.73 -12.43
N ALA A 131 8.10 10.46 -12.32
CA ALA A 131 8.75 9.70 -13.39
C ALA A 131 7.80 9.22 -14.50
N TYR A 132 6.48 9.33 -14.30
CA TYR A 132 5.46 8.74 -15.15
C TYR A 132 5.55 9.16 -16.63
N PHE A 133 5.75 10.45 -16.91
CA PHE A 133 5.83 10.96 -18.28
C PHE A 133 7.26 10.96 -18.85
N SER A 134 8.28 10.80 -18.01
CA SER A 134 9.69 10.82 -18.44
C SER A 134 10.22 9.42 -18.80
N THR A 135 9.50 8.36 -18.43
CA THR A 135 9.90 6.97 -18.63
C THR A 135 8.92 6.27 -19.57
N ALA A 136 9.43 5.40 -20.45
CA ALA A 136 8.57 4.57 -21.28
C ALA A 136 7.68 3.69 -20.38
N LYS A 137 6.36 3.65 -20.65
CA LYS A 137 5.36 2.97 -19.80
C LYS A 137 5.81 1.58 -19.37
N ASN A 138 6.24 0.76 -20.32
CA ASN A 138 6.68 -0.62 -20.06
C ASN A 138 7.85 -0.74 -19.09
N LYS A 139 8.76 0.25 -19.11
CA LYS A 139 9.87 0.31 -18.18
C LYS A 139 9.40 0.87 -16.83
N TRP A 140 8.61 1.94 -16.84
CA TRP A 140 8.06 2.54 -15.63
C TRP A 140 7.29 1.53 -14.78
N LEU A 141 6.48 0.66 -15.40
CA LEU A 141 5.74 -0.40 -14.71
C LEU A 141 6.63 -1.41 -13.96
N LEU A 142 7.91 -1.54 -14.35
CA LEU A 142 8.87 -2.48 -13.76
C LEU A 142 9.84 -1.83 -12.78
N ASP A 143 9.93 -0.49 -12.78
CA ASP A 143 10.88 0.26 -11.97
C ASP A 143 10.37 0.54 -10.53
N TRP A 144 9.06 0.37 -10.27
CA TRP A 144 8.42 0.72 -8.98
C TRP A 144 7.66 -0.46 -8.35
N PRO A 145 7.45 -0.45 -7.02
CA PRO A 145 6.65 -1.46 -6.34
C PRO A 145 5.22 -1.53 -6.88
N GLY A 146 4.63 -2.72 -6.97
CA GLY A 146 3.34 -2.96 -7.62
C GLY A 146 2.20 -2.12 -7.03
N GLN A 147 2.16 -2.00 -5.70
CA GLN A 147 1.22 -1.10 -5.01
C GLN A 147 1.38 0.38 -5.41
N ILE A 148 2.61 0.85 -5.56
CA ILE A 148 2.91 2.23 -5.94
C ILE A 148 2.52 2.49 -7.38
N VAL A 149 2.83 1.56 -8.28
CA VAL A 149 2.43 1.64 -9.68
C VAL A 149 0.91 1.81 -9.80
N ILE A 150 0.12 1.00 -9.10
CA ILE A 150 -1.34 1.11 -9.11
C ILE A 150 -1.81 2.48 -8.60
N CYS A 151 -1.24 2.94 -7.49
CA CYS A 151 -1.62 4.23 -6.89
C CYS A 151 -1.32 5.40 -7.84
N ALA A 152 -0.10 5.46 -8.38
CA ALA A 152 0.33 6.48 -9.32
C ALA A 152 -0.48 6.42 -10.63
N GLU A 153 -0.82 5.21 -11.12
CA GLU A 153 -1.69 5.03 -12.28
C GLU A 153 -3.07 5.65 -12.03
N CYS A 154 -3.69 5.38 -10.87
CA CYS A 154 -4.99 5.95 -10.53
C CYS A 154 -4.96 7.49 -10.47
N VAL A 155 -3.86 8.08 -9.97
CA VAL A 155 -3.65 9.54 -9.94
C VAL A 155 -3.62 10.09 -11.37
N HIS A 156 -2.77 9.54 -12.22
CA HIS A 156 -2.64 10.00 -13.61
C HIS A 156 -3.92 9.76 -14.41
N TRP A 157 -4.54 8.59 -14.27
CA TRP A 157 -5.82 8.30 -14.90
C TRP A 157 -6.90 9.30 -14.50
N THR A 158 -7.00 9.63 -13.21
CA THR A 158 -7.97 10.62 -12.72
C THR A 158 -7.74 11.99 -13.37
N ALA A 159 -6.48 12.42 -13.44
CA ALA A 159 -6.10 13.70 -14.05
C ALA A 159 -6.36 13.73 -15.55
N GLU A 160 -5.92 12.70 -16.29
CA GLU A 160 -6.07 12.60 -17.74
C GLU A 160 -7.55 12.50 -18.16
N VAL A 161 -8.38 11.74 -17.43
CA VAL A 161 -9.83 11.64 -17.71
C VAL A 161 -10.54 12.95 -17.39
N ALA A 162 -10.22 13.59 -16.26
CA ALA A 162 -10.80 14.88 -15.90
C ALA A 162 -10.51 15.94 -17.00
N GLN A 163 -9.25 16.00 -17.45
CA GLN A 163 -8.85 16.87 -18.55
C GLN A 163 -9.60 16.53 -19.85
N ALA A 164 -9.73 15.24 -20.19
CA ALA A 164 -10.44 14.81 -21.39
C ALA A 164 -11.95 15.08 -21.35
N ILE A 165 -12.58 15.11 -20.17
CA ILE A 165 -13.96 15.56 -19.99
C ILE A 165 -14.08 17.05 -20.30
N GLU A 166 -13.18 17.87 -19.75
CA GLU A 166 -13.21 19.33 -19.90
C GLU A 166 -12.89 19.76 -21.35
N ASP A 167 -11.93 19.10 -21.98
CA ASP A 167 -11.56 19.34 -23.37
C ASP A 167 -12.51 18.70 -24.40
N SER A 168 -13.48 17.89 -23.93
CA SER A 168 -14.36 17.09 -24.80
C SER A 168 -13.62 16.11 -25.72
N THR A 169 -12.49 15.56 -25.25
CA THR A 169 -11.60 14.63 -25.98
C THR A 169 -11.63 13.20 -25.43
N LEU A 170 -12.63 12.85 -24.59
CA LEU A 170 -12.81 11.50 -24.06
C LEU A 170 -12.68 10.36 -25.09
N PRO A 171 -13.24 10.43 -26.32
CA PRO A 171 -13.07 9.38 -27.31
C PRO A 171 -11.61 9.16 -27.76
N ASP A 172 -10.80 10.23 -27.81
CA ASP A 172 -9.39 10.14 -28.14
C ASP A 172 -8.59 9.54 -26.99
N TYR A 173 -8.93 9.89 -25.75
CA TYR A 173 -8.35 9.26 -24.56
C TYR A 173 -8.70 7.76 -24.48
N LEU A 174 -9.93 7.38 -24.82
CA LEU A 174 -10.34 5.97 -24.91
C LEU A 174 -9.47 5.19 -25.92
N ARG A 175 -9.19 5.78 -27.08
CA ARG A 175 -8.31 5.17 -28.10
C ARG A 175 -6.88 5.00 -27.56
N LYS A 176 -6.30 6.05 -26.97
CA LYS A 176 -4.99 5.99 -26.30
C LYS A 176 -4.94 4.88 -25.24
N SER A 177 -5.96 4.77 -24.40
CA SER A 177 -6.05 3.76 -23.35
C SER A 177 -6.10 2.34 -23.91
N ASN A 178 -6.86 2.11 -25.00
CA ASN A 178 -6.89 0.82 -25.67
C ASN A 178 -5.52 0.42 -26.24
N ASP A 179 -4.79 1.37 -26.85
CA ASP A 179 -3.46 1.12 -27.40
C ASP A 179 -2.48 0.71 -26.27
N GLN A 180 -2.54 1.40 -25.12
CA GLN A 180 -1.73 1.05 -23.94
C GLN A 180 -2.06 -0.35 -23.40
N ILE A 181 -3.35 -0.70 -23.31
CA ILE A 181 -3.79 -2.05 -22.89
C ILE A 181 -3.24 -3.10 -23.84
N ASP A 182 -3.32 -2.87 -25.15
CA ASP A 182 -2.81 -3.80 -26.16
C ASP A 182 -1.28 -3.98 -26.07
N GLU A 183 -0.54 -2.92 -25.75
CA GLU A 183 0.90 -3.01 -25.49
C GLU A 183 1.22 -3.83 -24.24
N MET A 184 0.49 -3.63 -23.14
CA MET A 184 0.62 -4.44 -21.93
C MET A 184 0.28 -5.91 -22.19
N VAL A 185 -0.79 -6.20 -22.94
CA VAL A 185 -1.16 -7.56 -23.35
C VAL A 185 -0.03 -8.21 -24.16
N LYS A 186 0.58 -7.47 -25.10
CA LYS A 186 1.73 -7.95 -25.88
C LYS A 186 2.93 -8.22 -24.98
N MET A 187 3.19 -7.40 -23.97
CA MET A 187 4.27 -7.63 -23.01
C MET A 187 4.05 -8.93 -22.23
N VAL A 188 2.86 -9.14 -21.66
CA VAL A 188 2.52 -10.34 -20.88
C VAL A 188 2.57 -11.60 -21.74
N ARG A 189 2.13 -11.51 -23.01
CA ARG A 189 2.19 -12.62 -23.98
C ARG A 189 3.58 -12.83 -24.59
N GLY A 190 4.47 -11.85 -24.47
CA GLY A 190 5.84 -11.91 -24.98
C GLY A 190 6.72 -12.83 -24.14
N LYS A 191 7.77 -13.40 -24.76
CA LYS A 191 8.79 -14.14 -24.02
C LYS A 191 9.62 -13.16 -23.19
N LEU A 192 9.27 -12.94 -21.92
CA LEU A 192 10.19 -12.37 -20.93
C LEU A 192 11.52 -13.12 -21.06
N SER A 193 12.65 -12.45 -21.30
CA SER A 193 13.93 -13.09 -21.62
C SER A 193 14.34 -14.15 -20.57
N SER A 194 14.90 -15.28 -21.02
CA SER A 194 15.18 -16.43 -20.15
C SER A 194 16.34 -16.13 -19.20
N GLY A 195 16.00 -15.87 -17.93
CA GLY A 195 16.94 -15.69 -16.83
C GLY A 195 16.24 -15.26 -15.54
N ALA A 196 15.19 -14.44 -15.64
CA ALA A 196 14.43 -13.90 -14.51
C ALA A 196 13.12 -14.67 -14.17
N ARG A 197 12.98 -15.91 -14.65
CA ARG A 197 11.66 -16.43 -15.05
C ARG A 197 10.76 -17.08 -14.00
N THR A 198 11.23 -17.52 -12.83
CA THR A 198 10.32 -18.38 -12.03
C THR A 198 9.51 -17.61 -10.99
N THR A 199 10.12 -16.66 -10.28
CA THR A 199 9.43 -15.86 -9.25
C THR A 199 9.17 -14.44 -9.75
N MET A 200 10.21 -13.70 -10.14
CA MET A 200 10.10 -12.32 -10.62
C MET A 200 9.23 -12.20 -11.88
N GLY A 201 9.36 -13.14 -12.83
CA GLY A 201 8.48 -13.20 -13.99
C GLY A 201 7.01 -13.47 -13.63
N ALA A 202 6.73 -14.27 -12.60
CA ALA A 202 5.37 -14.51 -12.13
C ALA A 202 4.78 -13.28 -11.44
N LEU A 203 5.58 -12.55 -10.66
CA LEU A 203 5.17 -11.29 -10.03
C LEU A 203 4.87 -10.21 -11.07
N ILE A 204 5.75 -10.03 -12.06
CA ILE A 204 5.52 -9.10 -13.16
C ILE A 204 4.24 -9.47 -13.92
N VAL A 205 3.98 -10.77 -14.14
CA VAL A 205 2.73 -11.21 -14.79
C VAL A 205 1.51 -10.94 -13.92
N ILE A 206 1.59 -11.13 -12.60
CA ILE A 206 0.51 -10.81 -11.66
C ILE A 206 0.26 -9.30 -11.62
N ASP A 207 1.31 -8.49 -11.55
CA ASP A 207 1.24 -7.03 -11.46
C ASP A 207 0.71 -6.43 -12.77
N VAL A 208 1.22 -6.86 -13.92
CA VAL A 208 0.71 -6.41 -15.22
C VAL A 208 -0.70 -6.96 -15.46
N HIS A 209 -1.07 -8.12 -14.95
CA HIS A 209 -2.44 -8.62 -15.03
C HIS A 209 -3.41 -7.81 -14.17
N ALA A 210 -3.02 -7.46 -12.94
CA ALA A 210 -3.80 -6.59 -12.07
C ALA A 210 -3.99 -5.20 -12.70
N GLN A 211 -2.93 -4.62 -13.26
CA GLN A 211 -2.98 -3.36 -14.00
C GLN A 211 -3.88 -3.45 -15.25
N HIS A 212 -3.70 -4.50 -16.06
CA HIS A 212 -4.54 -4.74 -17.23
C HIS A 212 -6.02 -4.80 -16.84
N LEU A 213 -6.36 -5.53 -15.78
CA LEU A 213 -7.72 -5.62 -15.27
C LEU A 213 -8.25 -4.27 -14.80
N LEU A 214 -7.43 -3.48 -14.08
CA LEU A 214 -7.78 -2.13 -13.67
C LEU A 214 -8.05 -1.23 -14.88
N LEU A 215 -7.19 -1.25 -15.90
CA LEU A 215 -7.36 -0.50 -17.14
C LEU A 215 -8.61 -0.91 -17.91
N HIS A 216 -8.99 -2.20 -17.91
CA HIS A 216 -10.27 -2.64 -18.48
C HIS A 216 -11.46 -2.03 -17.75
N THR A 217 -11.44 -2.03 -16.41
CA THR A 217 -12.52 -1.38 -15.65
C THR A 217 -12.55 0.13 -15.89
N ALA A 218 -11.39 0.76 -16.00
CA ALA A 218 -11.27 2.18 -16.30
C ALA A 218 -11.80 2.52 -17.70
N ARG A 219 -11.53 1.66 -18.69
CA ARG A 219 -12.08 1.74 -20.04
C ARG A 219 -13.61 1.61 -20.05
N ASP A 220 -14.15 0.69 -19.28
CA ASP A 220 -15.61 0.49 -19.20
C ASP A 220 -16.29 1.72 -18.58
N VAL A 221 -15.65 2.36 -17.58
CA VAL A 221 -16.07 3.67 -17.05
C VAL A 221 -16.04 4.74 -18.14
N ILE A 222 -14.93 4.90 -18.86
CA ILE A 222 -14.79 5.90 -19.94
C ILE A 222 -15.84 5.67 -21.05
N THR A 223 -16.06 4.42 -21.45
CA THR A 223 -17.05 4.05 -22.47
C THR A 223 -18.46 4.45 -22.03
N LYS A 224 -18.79 4.23 -20.75
CA LYS A 224 -20.05 4.67 -20.16
C LYS A 224 -20.17 6.20 -20.08
N LEU A 225 -19.10 6.90 -19.72
CA LEU A 225 -19.09 8.36 -19.67
C LEU A 225 -19.33 8.98 -21.07
N ILE A 226 -18.72 8.40 -22.10
CA ILE A 226 -18.93 8.79 -23.50
C ILE A 226 -20.38 8.53 -23.93
N SER A 227 -20.96 7.37 -23.61
CA SER A 227 -22.34 7.05 -24.01
C SER A 227 -23.38 7.94 -23.36
N ILE A 228 -23.10 8.41 -22.14
CA ILE A 228 -23.93 9.39 -21.41
C ILE A 228 -23.72 10.81 -21.95
N GLY A 229 -22.61 11.08 -22.64
CA GLY A 229 -22.30 12.39 -23.19
C GLY A 229 -21.95 13.41 -22.11
N ILE A 230 -21.17 12.98 -21.10
CA ILE A 230 -20.69 13.87 -20.03
C ILE A 230 -19.94 15.07 -20.59
N LYS A 231 -20.12 16.24 -19.96
CA LYS A 231 -19.46 17.51 -20.36
C LYS A 231 -18.77 18.23 -19.21
N SER A 232 -18.89 17.72 -17.99
CA SER A 232 -18.38 18.38 -16.81
C SER A 232 -17.89 17.37 -15.80
N THR A 233 -16.76 17.70 -15.17
CA THR A 233 -16.21 17.00 -14.00
C THR A 233 -17.10 17.18 -12.75
N GLN A 234 -18.16 18.00 -12.82
CA GLN A 234 -19.17 18.11 -11.76
C GLN A 234 -20.36 17.15 -11.94
N ASP A 235 -20.37 16.34 -13.01
CA ASP A 235 -21.44 15.38 -13.25
C ASP A 235 -21.35 14.22 -12.25
N PHE A 236 -22.51 13.79 -11.75
CA PHE A 236 -22.60 12.67 -10.80
C PHE A 236 -21.97 11.39 -11.35
N ASN A 237 -22.05 11.10 -12.66
CA ASN A 237 -21.50 9.90 -13.26
C ASN A 237 -19.96 9.84 -13.14
N TRP A 238 -19.29 10.99 -13.09
CA TRP A 238 -17.87 11.09 -12.78
C TRP A 238 -17.63 11.17 -11.27
N ILE A 239 -18.40 12.00 -10.56
CA ILE A 239 -18.28 12.21 -9.11
C ILE A 239 -18.49 10.91 -8.30
N CYS A 240 -19.28 9.97 -8.81
CA CYS A 240 -19.50 8.68 -8.16
C CYS A 240 -18.39 7.65 -8.40
N GLN A 241 -17.38 7.94 -9.22
CA GLN A 241 -16.20 7.07 -9.40
C GLN A 241 -15.17 7.34 -8.30
N LEU A 242 -14.32 6.36 -8.01
CA LEU A 242 -13.16 6.53 -7.14
C LEU A 242 -12.09 7.36 -7.88
N ARG A 243 -11.66 8.48 -7.30
CA ARG A 243 -10.73 9.43 -7.91
C ARG A 243 -9.54 9.66 -7.01
N TYR A 244 -8.34 9.70 -7.59
CA TYR A 244 -7.09 9.86 -6.86
C TYR A 244 -6.46 11.19 -7.24
N TYR A 245 -6.08 11.97 -6.23
CA TYR A 245 -5.49 13.29 -6.41
C TYR A 245 -4.17 13.38 -5.66
N TRP A 246 -3.11 13.75 -6.38
CA TRP A 246 -1.85 14.13 -5.74
C TRP A 246 -1.91 15.61 -5.34
N ARG A 247 -1.88 15.89 -4.04
CA ARG A 247 -1.92 17.25 -3.47
C ARG A 247 -1.10 17.30 -2.20
N GLU A 248 -0.43 18.43 -1.95
CA GLU A 248 0.29 18.67 -0.69
C GLU A 248 1.30 17.55 -0.32
N GLY A 249 1.91 16.94 -1.34
CA GLY A 249 2.87 15.84 -1.14
C GLY A 249 2.24 14.52 -0.70
N SER A 250 0.93 14.33 -0.84
CA SER A 250 0.22 13.09 -0.51
C SER A 250 -0.82 12.74 -1.57
N VAL A 251 -1.33 11.50 -1.53
CA VAL A 251 -2.46 11.06 -2.36
C VAL A 251 -3.74 11.15 -1.55
N PHE A 252 -4.77 11.73 -2.14
CA PHE A 252 -6.13 11.79 -1.61
C PHE A 252 -7.06 10.98 -2.50
N VAL A 253 -7.85 10.11 -1.89
CA VAL A 253 -8.85 9.30 -2.56
C VAL A 253 -10.21 9.91 -2.30
N ALA A 254 -10.91 10.29 -3.35
CA ALA A 254 -12.20 10.96 -3.30
C ALA A 254 -13.29 10.13 -3.99
N MET A 255 -14.48 10.14 -3.39
CA MET A 255 -15.68 9.54 -3.97
C MET A 255 -16.90 10.31 -3.47
N ILE A 256 -17.78 10.72 -4.40
CA ILE A 256 -18.96 11.54 -4.10
C ILE A 256 -18.57 12.84 -3.38
N THR A 257 -18.81 12.91 -2.07
CA THR A 257 -18.51 14.07 -1.20
C THR A 257 -17.41 13.77 -0.19
N THR A 258 -16.91 12.54 -0.16
CA THR A 258 -15.93 12.08 0.83
C THR A 258 -14.55 12.07 0.20
N GLU A 259 -13.57 12.57 0.94
CA GLU A 259 -12.15 12.52 0.59
C GLU A 259 -11.37 11.99 1.80
N VAL A 260 -10.45 11.06 1.54
CA VAL A 260 -9.61 10.44 2.57
C VAL A 260 -8.17 10.43 2.08
N MET A 261 -7.21 10.72 2.97
CA MET A 261 -5.79 10.59 2.66
C MET A 261 -5.42 9.11 2.51
N TYR A 262 -4.66 8.79 1.47
CA TYR A 262 -4.13 7.46 1.27
C TYR A 262 -3.14 7.12 2.40
N GLY A 263 -3.32 5.95 3.03
CA GLY A 263 -2.56 5.58 4.24
C GLY A 263 -1.10 5.16 4.00
N PHE A 264 -0.74 4.81 2.76
CA PHE A 264 0.61 4.33 2.40
C PHE A 264 1.13 3.12 3.20
N GLU A 265 0.25 2.39 3.87
CA GLU A 265 0.59 1.09 4.47
C GLU A 265 1.01 0.11 3.36
N TYR A 266 2.12 -0.60 3.59
CA TYR A 266 2.62 -1.57 2.63
C TYR A 266 1.84 -2.89 2.75
N LEU A 267 1.23 -3.31 1.66
CA LEU A 267 0.37 -4.51 1.58
C LEU A 267 0.98 -5.62 0.71
N GLY A 268 2.19 -5.39 0.18
CA GLY A 268 2.83 -6.27 -0.81
C GLY A 268 2.04 -6.40 -2.12
N ASN A 269 2.47 -7.33 -2.98
CA ASN A 269 1.79 -7.67 -4.23
C ASN A 269 0.74 -8.75 -4.02
N SER A 270 -0.12 -8.56 -3.00
CA SER A 270 -1.27 -9.40 -2.74
C SER A 270 -2.33 -9.25 -3.84
N THR A 271 -3.06 -10.33 -4.13
CA THR A 271 -4.13 -10.31 -5.14
C THR A 271 -5.22 -9.35 -4.72
N ARG A 272 -5.29 -8.18 -5.38
CA ARG A 272 -6.35 -7.20 -5.12
C ARG A 272 -7.66 -7.67 -5.71
N LEU A 273 -8.75 -7.44 -4.98
CA LEU A 273 -10.10 -7.74 -5.44
C LEU A 273 -10.41 -6.98 -6.73
N VAL A 274 -10.98 -7.70 -7.69
CA VAL A 274 -11.45 -7.12 -8.95
C VAL A 274 -12.53 -6.07 -8.64
N ILE A 275 -12.35 -4.85 -9.14
CA ILE A 275 -13.40 -3.82 -9.09
C ILE A 275 -14.50 -4.25 -10.05
N THR A 276 -15.57 -4.81 -9.51
CA THR A 276 -16.78 -5.17 -10.25
C THR A 276 -17.86 -4.13 -9.99
N PRO A 277 -18.94 -4.08 -10.80
CA PRO A 277 -20.11 -3.26 -10.52
C PRO A 277 -20.77 -3.53 -9.16
N LEU A 278 -20.47 -4.66 -8.52
CA LEU A 278 -20.89 -4.99 -7.15
C LEU A 278 -19.95 -4.34 -6.12
N THR A 279 -18.63 -4.44 -6.32
CA THR A 279 -17.63 -3.78 -5.47
C THR A 279 -17.81 -2.26 -5.49
N ASP A 280 -18.09 -1.69 -6.67
CA ASP A 280 -18.38 -0.26 -6.84
C ASP A 280 -19.68 0.20 -6.13
N ARG A 281 -20.68 -0.68 -5.97
CA ARG A 281 -21.87 -0.37 -5.14
C ARG A 281 -21.55 -0.39 -3.65
N CYS A 282 -20.69 -1.30 -3.21
CA CYS A 282 -20.24 -1.38 -1.82
C CYS A 282 -19.48 -0.09 -1.43
N TYR A 283 -18.57 0.39 -2.29
CA TYR A 283 -17.86 1.66 -2.05
C TYR A 283 -18.79 2.88 -1.96
N ARG A 284 -19.94 2.87 -2.65
CA ARG A 284 -20.91 3.97 -2.63
C ARG A 284 -21.84 4.00 -1.42
N SER A 285 -21.98 2.87 -0.73
CA SER A 285 -22.98 2.69 0.34
C SER A 285 -22.35 2.61 1.73
N GLY A 286 -21.02 2.55 1.80
CA GLY A 286 -20.22 2.48 3.03
C GLY A 286 -19.80 3.84 3.55
#